data_AF-A0A9P1MIA0-F1
#
_entry.id   AF-A0A9P1MIA0-F1
#
_cell.length_a   1.000
_cell.length_b   1.000
_cell.length_c   1.000
_cell.angle_alpha   90.00
_cell.angle_beta   90.00
_cell.angle_gamma   90.00
#
_symmetry.space_group_name_H-M   'P 1'
#
loop_
_entity.id
_entity.type
_entity.pdbx_description
1 polymer ?
#
loop_
_entity_poly.entity_id
_entity_poly.type
_entity_poly.pdbx_seq_one_letter_code
_entity_poly.pdbx_strand_id
1 'polypeptide(L)'
;MMFVVLVLLSILAQSAALTCFETDESTGEIKEVTNDEWKYCVFIPQSNQLITRVFGVGPEEDSTYVYENSFKQQDNFYKVLTVCIYEKFDLRPLSPRFAGPEFLFRCMCNYDRCNSHQTFSGFLAGVERDNRD
;
A
#
# COMPACT_ATOMS: atom_id res chain seq x y z
N MET A 1 31.02 29.70 2.11
CA MET A 1 29.66 29.62 2.67
C MET A 1 28.60 29.12 1.68
N MET A 2 28.61 29.54 0.41
CA MET A 2 27.59 29.14 -0.58
C MET A 2 27.56 27.63 -0.92
N PHE A 3 28.73 26.97 -0.91
CA PHE A 3 28.84 25.52 -1.15
C PHE A 3 28.21 24.64 -0.06
N VAL A 4 28.23 25.10 1.20
CA VAL A 4 27.67 24.34 2.33
C VAL A 4 26.14 24.32 2.28
N VAL A 5 25.53 25.42 1.83
CA VAL A 5 24.07 25.54 1.66
C VAL A 5 23.57 24.62 0.53
N LEU A 6 24.32 24.51 -0.58
CA LEU A 6 23.97 23.63 -1.70
C LEU A 6 24.05 22.14 -1.36
N VAL A 7 25.02 21.73 -0.52
CA VAL A 7 25.13 20.34 -0.03
C VAL A 7 24.01 20.01 0.98
N LEU A 8 23.63 20.95 1.85
CA LEU A 8 22.51 20.77 2.78
C LEU A 8 21.15 20.65 2.07
N LEU A 9 20.94 21.40 0.98
CA LEU A 9 19.70 21.33 0.18
C LEU A 9 19.57 20.00 -0.59
N SER A 10 20.67 19.38 -0.99
CA SER A 10 20.66 18.09 -1.71
C SER A 10 20.46 16.89 -0.78
N ILE A 11 20.80 17.02 0.50
CA ILE A 11 20.51 15.98 1.52
C ILE A 11 19.02 15.98 1.91
N LEU A 12 18.33 17.12 1.82
CA LEU A 12 16.90 17.25 2.14
C LEU A 12 15.95 16.73 1.04
N ALA A 13 16.49 16.38 -0.14
CA ALA A 13 15.70 15.89 -1.27
C ALA A 13 15.72 14.36 -1.40
N GLN A 14 16.01 13.62 -0.33
CA GLN A 14 15.66 12.21 -0.29
C GLN A 14 14.15 12.12 -0.12
N SER A 15 13.43 12.08 -1.25
CA SER A 15 12.09 11.50 -1.27
C SER A 15 12.25 10.10 -0.67
N ALA A 16 11.67 9.87 0.51
CA ALA A 16 11.73 8.56 1.14
C ALA A 16 10.95 7.60 0.26
N ALA A 17 11.66 6.85 -0.57
CA ALA A 17 11.04 5.87 -1.44
C ALA A 17 10.46 4.74 -0.60
N LEU A 18 9.19 4.44 -0.80
CA LEU A 18 8.49 3.42 -0.03
C LEU A 18 8.90 2.04 -0.54
N THR A 19 9.25 1.16 0.40
CA THR A 19 9.60 -0.23 0.08
C THR A 19 8.44 -1.14 0.44
N CYS A 20 7.91 -1.88 -0.53
CA CYS A 20 6.79 -2.81 -0.38
C CYS A 20 7.16 -4.21 -0.85
N PHE A 21 6.39 -5.20 -0.43
CA PHE A 21 6.40 -6.50 -1.08
C PHE A 21 5.45 -6.52 -2.27
N GLU A 22 5.89 -7.12 -3.38
CA GLU A 22 5.11 -7.35 -4.59
C GLU A 22 4.99 -8.83 -4.92
N THR A 23 3.78 -9.29 -5.26
CA THR A 23 3.54 -10.61 -5.83
C THR A 23 3.75 -10.56 -7.34
N ASP A 24 4.72 -11.32 -7.86
CA ASP A 24 4.88 -11.53 -9.29
C ASP A 24 3.68 -12.30 -9.85
N GLU A 25 2.95 -11.71 -10.81
CA GLU A 25 1.75 -12.32 -11.35
C GLU A 25 2.01 -13.59 -12.17
N SER A 26 3.22 -13.76 -12.69
CA SER A 26 3.60 -14.89 -13.54
C SER A 26 4.11 -16.09 -12.73
N THR A 27 4.84 -15.85 -11.65
CA THR A 27 5.46 -16.90 -10.82
C THR A 27 4.78 -17.11 -9.48
N GLY A 28 4.04 -16.11 -8.98
CA GLY A 28 3.52 -16.06 -7.61
C GLY A 28 4.58 -15.79 -6.55
N GLU A 29 5.82 -15.48 -6.94
CA GLU A 29 6.91 -15.15 -6.04
C GLU A 29 6.70 -13.77 -5.40
N ILE A 30 7.07 -13.63 -4.13
CA ILE A 30 7.01 -12.35 -3.42
C ILE A 30 8.42 -11.74 -3.36
N LYS A 31 8.56 -10.53 -3.88
CA LYS A 31 9.83 -9.78 -3.90
C LYS A 31 9.70 -8.42 -3.21
N GLU A 32 10.79 -7.93 -2.64
CA GLU A 32 10.87 -6.57 -2.09
C GLU A 32 11.17 -5.58 -3.23
N VAL A 33 10.38 -4.51 -3.34
CA VAL A 33 10.50 -3.49 -4.38
C VAL A 33 10.38 -2.12 -3.74
N THR A 34 11.21 -1.17 -4.19
CA THR A 34 11.21 0.22 -3.72
C THR A 34 10.82 1.13 -4.87
N ASN A 35 9.87 2.05 -4.62
CA ASN A 35 9.42 3.05 -5.59
C ASN A 35 9.15 4.37 -4.85
N ASP A 36 9.64 5.48 -5.40
CA ASP A 36 9.52 6.83 -4.84
C ASP A 36 8.18 7.51 -5.13
N GLU A 37 7.37 6.95 -6.01
CA GLU A 37 6.03 7.44 -6.32
C GLU A 37 4.95 6.78 -5.46
N TRP A 38 5.27 5.65 -4.82
CA TRP A 38 4.35 4.94 -3.95
C TRP A 38 4.15 5.62 -2.61
N LYS A 39 2.90 5.60 -2.16
CA LYS A 39 2.49 6.14 -0.85
C LYS A 39 2.00 5.06 0.10
N TYR A 40 1.60 3.91 -0.44
CA TYR A 40 1.01 2.83 0.35
C TYR A 40 1.51 1.47 -0.15
N CYS A 41 1.71 0.54 0.79
CA CYS A 41 1.76 -0.87 0.47
C CYS A 41 0.38 -1.47 0.69
N VAL A 42 0.00 -2.37 -0.22
CA VAL A 42 -1.30 -3.05 -0.26
C VAL A 42 -1.14 -4.51 0.13
N PHE A 43 -2.12 -4.99 0.87
CA PHE A 43 -2.31 -6.39 1.22
C PHE A 43 -3.74 -6.83 0.87
N ILE A 44 -3.86 -7.83 0.00
CA ILE A 44 -5.12 -8.51 -0.34
C ILE A 44 -5.04 -9.91 0.28
N PRO A 45 -5.90 -10.25 1.26
CA PRO A 45 -5.88 -11.58 1.84
C PRO A 45 -6.38 -12.64 0.86
N GLN A 46 -5.87 -13.85 1.04
CA GLN A 46 -6.40 -15.04 0.37
C GLN A 46 -7.90 -15.21 0.64
N SER A 47 -8.63 -15.60 -0.39
CA SER A 47 -10.02 -16.03 -0.34
C SER A 47 -10.22 -17.30 -1.18
N ASN A 48 -11.45 -17.79 -1.28
CA ASN A 48 -11.77 -18.92 -2.16
C ASN A 48 -11.52 -18.62 -3.65
N GLN A 49 -11.42 -17.35 -4.02
CA GLN A 49 -11.31 -16.90 -5.42
C GLN A 49 -9.95 -16.27 -5.74
N LEU A 50 -9.18 -15.88 -4.72
CA LEU A 50 -7.95 -15.11 -4.88
C LEU A 50 -6.86 -15.65 -3.95
N ILE A 51 -5.65 -15.77 -4.47
CA ILE A 51 -4.46 -15.94 -3.63
C ILE A 51 -4.14 -14.62 -2.92
N THR A 52 -3.37 -14.68 -1.83
CA THR A 52 -2.83 -13.46 -1.22
C THR A 52 -2.03 -12.68 -2.26
N ARG A 53 -2.28 -11.37 -2.35
CA ARG A 53 -1.55 -10.45 -3.23
C ARG A 53 -1.04 -9.26 -2.44
N VAL A 54 0.19 -8.87 -2.72
CA VAL A 54 0.85 -7.71 -2.11
C VAL A 54 1.46 -6.88 -3.22
N PHE A 55 1.42 -5.55 -3.10
CA PHE A 55 2.03 -4.61 -4.06
C PHE A 55 2.12 -3.20 -3.47
N GLY A 56 2.85 -2.30 -4.10
CA GLY A 56 2.82 -0.88 -3.77
C GLY A 56 1.85 -0.10 -4.66
N VAL A 57 1.33 1.03 -4.14
CA VAL A 57 0.48 1.95 -4.92
C VAL A 57 0.85 3.40 -4.68
N GLY A 58 0.87 4.16 -5.77
CA GLY A 58 0.95 5.60 -5.82
C GLY A 58 -0.23 6.20 -6.59
N PRO A 59 -0.16 7.51 -6.92
CA PRO A 59 -1.22 8.21 -7.63
C PRO A 59 -1.45 7.74 -9.08
N GLU A 60 -0.49 7.02 -9.68
CA GLU A 60 -0.63 6.51 -11.05
C GLU A 60 -1.40 5.19 -11.10
N GLU A 61 -1.29 4.36 -10.06
CA GLU A 61 -1.90 3.02 -10.00
C GLU A 61 -3.31 3.03 -9.41
N ASP A 62 -3.60 3.92 -8.45
CA ASP A 62 -4.91 3.99 -7.77
C ASP A 62 -5.32 5.43 -7.42
N SER A 63 -6.61 5.64 -7.20
CA SER A 63 -7.12 6.87 -6.59
C SER A 63 -6.76 6.90 -5.10
N THR A 64 -5.57 7.41 -4.78
CA THR A 64 -5.04 7.44 -3.41
C THR A 64 -5.82 8.34 -2.45
N TYR A 65 -6.70 9.20 -2.97
CA TYR A 65 -7.43 10.22 -2.20
C TYR A 65 -8.17 9.65 -0.99
N VAL A 66 -8.80 8.47 -1.13
CA VAL A 66 -9.57 7.82 -0.06
C VAL A 66 -8.67 7.47 1.12
N TYR A 67 -7.48 6.92 0.85
CA TYR A 67 -6.53 6.53 1.89
C TYR A 67 -5.84 7.76 2.46
N GLU A 68 -5.47 8.73 1.62
CA GLU A 68 -4.84 9.97 2.06
C GLU A 68 -5.68 10.69 3.12
N ASN A 69 -6.98 10.79 2.92
CA ASN A 69 -7.87 11.42 3.91
C ASN A 69 -7.98 10.62 5.22
N SER A 70 -7.82 9.31 5.16
CA SER A 70 -7.87 8.44 6.34
C SER A 70 -6.56 8.54 7.12
N PHE A 71 -5.41 8.42 6.46
CA PHE A 71 -4.09 8.55 7.10
C PHE A 71 -3.78 9.97 7.59
N LYS A 72 -4.40 11.01 7.02
CA LYS A 72 -4.32 12.38 7.53
C LYS A 72 -5.05 12.58 8.86
N GLN A 73 -5.96 11.67 9.25
CA GLN A 73 -6.63 11.73 10.55
C GLN A 73 -5.69 11.17 11.63
N GLN A 74 -4.82 12.02 12.14
CA GLN A 74 -3.91 11.71 13.23
C GLN A 74 -3.70 12.96 14.11
N ASP A 75 -3.43 12.73 15.38
CA ASP A 75 -3.02 13.76 16.33
C ASP A 75 -1.94 13.22 17.29
N ASN A 76 -1.70 13.90 18.40
CA ASN A 76 -0.68 13.49 19.37
C ASN A 76 -1.05 12.24 20.19
N PHE A 77 -2.31 11.78 20.13
CA PHE A 77 -2.84 10.66 20.89
C PHE A 77 -3.19 9.46 20.02
N TYR A 78 -3.50 9.67 18.74
CA TYR A 78 -3.83 8.58 17.83
C TYR A 78 -3.27 8.81 16.42
N LYS A 79 -2.99 7.70 15.75
CA LYS A 79 -2.68 7.65 14.32
C LYS A 79 -3.38 6.46 13.68
N VAL A 80 -3.82 6.60 12.44
CA VAL A 80 -4.33 5.49 11.64
C VAL A 80 -3.14 4.69 11.13
N LEU A 81 -3.04 3.41 11.52
CA LEU A 81 -1.92 2.54 11.12
C LEU A 81 -2.20 1.80 9.81
N THR A 82 -3.47 1.48 9.57
CA THR A 82 -3.91 0.76 8.37
C THR A 82 -5.37 1.08 8.08
N VAL A 83 -5.74 0.97 6.80
CA VAL A 83 -7.11 1.12 6.32
C VAL A 83 -7.45 -0.12 5.52
N CYS A 84 -8.53 -0.82 5.86
CA CYS A 84 -9.02 -1.98 5.09
C CYS A 84 -10.39 -1.66 4.51
N ILE A 85 -10.53 -1.81 3.20
CA ILE A 85 -11.74 -1.43 2.47
C ILE A 85 -12.24 -2.62 1.65
N TYR A 86 -13.55 -2.80 1.65
CA TYR A 86 -14.24 -3.68 0.71
C TYR A 86 -14.83 -2.83 -0.41
N GLU A 87 -14.25 -2.92 -1.60
CA GLU A 87 -14.60 -2.07 -2.74
C GLU A 87 -15.34 -2.84 -3.81
N LYS A 88 -16.25 -2.13 -4.47
CA LYS A 88 -16.99 -2.59 -5.64
C LYS A 88 -16.44 -1.89 -6.86
N PHE A 89 -15.86 -2.64 -7.79
CA PHE A 89 -15.41 -2.17 -9.07
C PHE A 89 -16.49 -2.40 -10.12
N ASP A 90 -17.11 -1.32 -10.57
CA ASP A 90 -18.00 -1.32 -11.73
C ASP A 90 -17.17 -1.24 -13.01
N LEU A 91 -16.56 -2.37 -13.39
CA LEU A 91 -15.88 -2.48 -14.68
C LEU A 91 -16.92 -2.37 -15.79
N ARG A 92 -16.80 -1.36 -16.66
CA ARG A 92 -17.66 -1.29 -17.84
C ARG A 92 -17.45 -2.57 -18.64
N PRO A 93 -18.52 -3.26 -19.08
CA PRO A 93 -18.38 -4.55 -19.74
C PRO A 93 -17.58 -4.38 -21.03
N LEU A 94 -16.31 -4.79 -21.01
CA LEU A 94 -15.47 -4.93 -22.21
C LEU A 94 -15.98 -6.06 -23.11
N SER A 95 -16.81 -6.95 -22.58
CA SER A 95 -17.55 -8.00 -23.28
C SER A 95 -18.77 -8.44 -22.47
N PRO A 96 -19.87 -8.89 -23.11
CA PRO A 96 -21.08 -9.36 -22.42
C PRO A 96 -20.87 -10.60 -21.53
N ARG A 97 -19.71 -11.27 -21.60
CA ARG A 97 -19.34 -12.36 -20.67
C ARG A 97 -18.72 -11.90 -19.35
N PHE A 98 -18.31 -10.63 -19.26
CA PHE A 98 -17.67 -10.03 -18.07
C PHE A 98 -18.54 -8.91 -17.46
N ALA A 99 -19.86 -9.02 -17.62
CA ALA A 99 -20.81 -8.01 -17.16
C ALA A 99 -21.20 -8.25 -15.69
N GLY A 100 -20.28 -7.99 -14.77
CA GLY A 100 -20.57 -8.04 -13.33
C GLY A 100 -19.62 -7.13 -12.56
N PRO A 101 -20.09 -6.53 -11.46
CA PRO A 101 -19.19 -5.81 -10.57
C PRO A 101 -18.22 -6.77 -9.90
N GLU A 102 -16.94 -6.40 -9.87
CA GLU A 102 -15.93 -7.13 -9.12
C GLU A 102 -15.84 -6.56 -7.70
N PHE A 103 -15.65 -7.42 -6.71
CA PHE A 103 -15.50 -7.00 -5.32
C PHE A 103 -14.12 -7.38 -4.82
N LEU A 104 -13.46 -6.44 -4.15
CA LEU A 104 -12.12 -6.65 -3.63
C LEU A 104 -12.01 -6.13 -2.20
N PHE A 105 -11.54 -6.98 -1.30
CA PHE A 105 -11.10 -6.56 0.02
C PHE A 105 -9.60 -6.32 0.00
N ARG A 106 -9.16 -5.11 0.31
CA ARG A 106 -7.74 -4.77 0.39
C ARG A 106 -7.44 -3.89 1.60
N CYS A 107 -6.25 -4.06 2.16
CA CYS A 107 -5.73 -3.25 3.25
C CYS A 107 -4.53 -2.44 2.78
N MET A 108 -4.38 -1.22 3.30
CA MET A 108 -3.29 -0.31 3.02
C MET A 108 -2.55 0.04 4.29
N CYS A 109 -1.25 0.27 4.17
CA CYS A 109 -0.37 0.81 5.20
C CYS A 109 0.70 1.70 4.54
N ASN A 110 1.25 2.66 5.26
CA ASN A 110 2.06 3.76 4.69
C ASN A 110 3.50 3.78 5.23
N TYR A 111 4.09 2.61 5.49
CA TYR A 111 5.46 2.47 5.97
C TYR A 111 6.15 1.24 5.35
N ASP A 112 7.47 1.21 5.40
CA ASP A 112 8.26 0.17 4.72
C ASP A 112 7.86 -1.24 5.16
N ARG A 113 7.66 -2.11 4.17
CA ARG A 113 7.48 -3.57 4.30
C ARG A 113 6.27 -3.96 5.16
N CYS A 114 5.33 -3.05 5.37
CA CYS A 114 4.15 -3.25 6.21
C CYS A 114 3.19 -4.35 5.67
N ASN A 115 3.31 -4.71 4.40
CA ASN A 115 2.55 -5.78 3.76
C ASN A 115 3.30 -7.14 3.71
N SER A 116 4.26 -7.37 4.62
CA SER A 116 5.10 -8.59 4.64
C SER A 116 4.37 -9.90 4.97
N HIS A 117 3.21 -9.81 5.63
CA HIS A 117 2.50 -10.98 6.11
C HIS A 117 1.55 -11.54 5.05
N GLN A 118 1.43 -12.88 5.01
CA GLN A 118 0.61 -13.57 4.00
C GLN A 118 -0.84 -13.84 4.45
N THR A 119 -1.16 -13.58 5.71
CA THR A 119 -2.49 -13.79 6.30
C THR A 119 -3.03 -12.49 6.87
N PHE A 120 -4.35 -12.32 6.89
CA PHE A 120 -4.98 -11.10 7.40
C PHE A 120 -4.68 -10.86 8.88
N SER A 121 -4.74 -11.91 9.71
CA SER A 121 -4.37 -11.81 11.12
C SER A 121 -2.89 -11.49 11.32
N GLY A 122 -2.01 -12.06 10.49
CA GLY A 122 -0.59 -11.76 10.49
C GLY A 122 -0.34 -10.31 10.12
N PHE A 123 -1.01 -9.79 9.10
CA PHE A 123 -0.94 -8.40 8.68
C PHE A 123 -1.32 -7.44 9.81
N LEU A 124 -2.49 -7.63 10.44
CA LEU A 124 -2.92 -6.76 11.54
C LEU A 124 -1.96 -6.80 12.73
N ALA A 125 -1.50 -8.00 13.11
CA ALA A 125 -0.55 -8.17 14.21
C ALA A 125 0.84 -7.58 13.88
N GLY A 126 1.26 -7.62 12.62
CA GLY A 126 2.47 -6.97 12.14
C GLY A 126 2.36 -5.46 12.24
N VAL A 127 1.28 -4.89 11.68
CA VAL A 127 0.99 -3.46 11.76
C VAL A 127 0.97 -2.95 13.20
N GLU A 128 0.31 -3.68 14.10
CA GLU A 128 0.31 -3.34 15.52
C GLU A 128 1.71 -3.38 16.12
N ARG A 129 2.48 -4.45 15.87
CA ARG A 129 3.82 -4.65 16.43
C ARG A 129 4.82 -3.61 15.95
N ASP A 130 4.83 -3.32 14.65
CA ASP A 130 5.77 -2.38 14.04
C ASP A 130 5.53 -0.94 14.51
N ASN A 131 4.36 -0.67 15.08
CA ASN A 131 3.94 0.64 15.58
C ASN A 131 3.79 0.70 17.10
N ARG A 132 4.21 -0.36 17.81
CA ARG A 132 4.21 -0.44 19.27
C ARG A 132 5.63 -0.12 19.77
N ASP A 133 5.90 1.17 19.89
CA ASP A 133 7.04 1.83 20.57
C ASP A 133 8.40 1.09 20.62
#